data_AF-A0A819VUN1-F1
#
_entry.id   AF-A0A819VUN1-F1
#
_cell.length_a   1.000
_cell.length_b   1.000
_cell.length_c   1.000
_cell.angle_alpha   90.00
_cell.angle_beta   90.00
_cell.angle_gamma   90.00
#
_symmetry.space_group_name_H-M   'P 1'
#
loop_
_entity.id
_entity.type
_entity.pdbx_description
1 polymer ?
#
loop_
_entity_poly.entity_id
_entity_poly.type
_entity_poly.pdbx_seq_one_letter_code
_entity_poly.pdbx_strand_id
1 'polypeptide(L)'
;TACGALAAFTSEIASNKLNLTFNEDDIEMSMLKKHIVRKTNLSTDPTKGPNLFEVTMAAYETITIDLERHVKRDAEEFKDRQYALFTGVQIHGPNGSDHCWLGKASLLIKGELSPLVLSANSTSQV
;
A
#
# COMPACT_ATOMS: atom_id res chain seq x y z
N THR A 1 10.15 -14.66 -5.39
CA THR A 1 8.74 -14.29 -5.18
C THR A 1 8.69 -12.83 -4.82
N ALA A 2 7.99 -11.98 -5.58
CA ALA A 2 7.84 -10.56 -5.23
C ALA A 2 6.71 -10.40 -4.20
N CYS A 3 7.03 -9.70 -3.10
CA CYS A 3 6.38 -9.71 -1.79
C CYS A 3 5.91 -11.09 -1.27
N GLY A 4 6.80 -11.80 -0.57
CA GLY A 4 6.48 -13.08 0.06
C GLY A 4 5.31 -13.02 1.07
N ALA A 5 5.18 -11.92 1.81
CA ALA A 5 4.09 -11.72 2.77
C ALA A 5 2.71 -11.67 2.10
N LEU A 6 2.56 -10.85 1.05
CA LEU A 6 1.28 -10.76 0.32
C LEU A 6 0.95 -12.07 -0.41
N ALA A 7 1.95 -12.74 -0.98
CA ALA A 7 1.76 -14.06 -1.58
C ALA A 7 1.32 -15.13 -0.55
N ALA A 8 1.92 -15.13 0.64
CA ALA A 8 1.52 -16.01 1.73
C ALA A 8 0.09 -15.72 2.19
N PHE A 9 -0.27 -14.44 2.34
CA PHE A 9 -1.63 -14.03 2.69
C PHE A 9 -2.65 -14.45 1.63
N THR A 10 -2.37 -14.26 0.34
CA THR A 10 -3.21 -14.75 -0.76
C THR A 10 -3.40 -16.27 -0.68
N SER A 11 -2.32 -17.01 -0.42
CA SER A 11 -2.36 -18.48 -0.28
C SER A 11 -3.16 -18.93 0.94
N GLU A 12 -3.08 -18.21 2.07
CA GLU A 12 -3.88 -18.49 3.26
C GLU A 12 -5.37 -18.36 2.97
N ILE A 13 -5.79 -17.31 2.26
CA ILE A 13 -7.19 -17.12 1.86
C ILE A 13 -7.63 -18.27 0.94
N ALA A 14 -6.87 -18.54 -0.13
CA ALA A 14 -7.21 -19.57 -1.10
C ALA A 14 -7.30 -20.99 -0.51
N SER A 15 -6.51 -21.25 0.56
CA SER A 15 -6.52 -22.54 1.26
C SER A 15 -7.52 -22.62 2.40
N ASN A 16 -8.35 -21.60 2.62
CA ASN A 16 -9.26 -21.48 3.76
C ASN A 16 -8.54 -21.61 5.13
N LYS A 17 -7.31 -21.11 5.21
CA LYS A 17 -6.45 -21.14 6.41
C LYS A 17 -6.13 -19.73 6.91
N LEU A 18 -6.91 -18.74 6.50
CA LEU A 18 -6.70 -17.35 6.91
C LEU A 18 -6.72 -17.25 8.43
N ASN A 19 -5.57 -16.87 8.99
CA ASN A 19 -5.46 -16.58 10.41
C ASN A 19 -5.32 -15.07 10.64
N LEU A 20 -6.30 -14.49 11.34
CA LEU A 20 -6.33 -13.09 11.75
C LEU A 20 -6.09 -12.91 13.26
N THR A 21 -5.64 -13.93 13.99
CA THR A 21 -5.22 -13.74 15.39
C THR A 21 -3.93 -12.91 15.43
N PHE A 22 -3.71 -12.20 16.55
CA PHE A 22 -2.40 -11.59 16.76
C PHE A 22 -1.39 -12.70 17.00
N ASN A 23 -0.23 -12.60 16.37
CA ASN A 23 0.88 -13.51 16.62
C ASN A 23 2.06 -12.69 17.13
N GLU A 24 2.49 -12.96 18.36
CA GLU A 24 3.64 -12.28 18.97
C GLU A 24 4.96 -12.66 18.29
N ASP A 25 5.04 -13.86 17.71
CA ASP A 25 6.21 -14.32 16.96
C ASP A 25 6.26 -13.75 15.53
N ASP A 26 5.13 -13.22 15.03
CA ASP A 26 5.00 -12.62 13.69
C ASP A 26 4.04 -11.43 13.71
N ILE A 27 4.49 -10.37 14.39
CA ILE A 27 3.71 -9.15 14.62
C ILE A 27 3.42 -8.44 13.30
N GLU A 28 4.40 -8.35 12.41
CA GLU A 28 4.28 -7.62 11.14
C GLU A 28 3.22 -8.24 10.23
N MET A 29 3.30 -9.56 9.99
CA MET A 29 2.36 -10.25 9.12
C MET A 29 0.95 -10.28 9.73
N SER A 30 0.83 -10.53 11.04
CA SER A 30 -0.48 -10.57 11.70
C SER A 30 -1.16 -9.20 11.72
N MET A 31 -0.41 -8.10 11.88
CA MET A 31 -0.94 -6.73 11.76
C MET A 31 -1.29 -6.36 10.32
N LEU A 32 -0.43 -6.70 9.35
CA LEU A 32 -0.67 -6.43 7.93
C LEU A 32 -1.99 -7.06 7.46
N LYS A 33 -2.17 -8.37 7.70
CA LYS A 33 -3.40 -9.10 7.33
C LYS A 33 -4.64 -8.47 7.95
N LYS A 34 -4.59 -8.17 9.25
CA LYS A 34 -5.69 -7.51 9.97
C LYS A 34 -6.01 -6.14 9.39
N HIS A 35 -5.01 -5.33 9.10
CA HIS A 35 -5.23 -4.00 8.55
C HIS A 35 -5.87 -4.06 7.16
N ILE A 36 -5.38 -4.95 6.29
CA ILE A 36 -5.93 -5.13 4.95
C ILE A 36 -7.40 -5.56 5.03
N VAL A 37 -7.72 -6.62 5.80
CA VAL A 37 -9.09 -7.13 5.92
C VAL A 37 -10.02 -6.11 6.57
N ARG A 38 -9.56 -5.31 7.54
CA ARG A 38 -10.41 -4.33 8.24
C ARG A 38 -10.64 -3.04 7.48
N LYS A 39 -9.72 -2.62 6.61
CA LYS A 39 -9.75 -1.31 5.95
C LYS A 39 -10.18 -1.37 4.50
N THR A 40 -10.30 -2.57 3.92
CA THR A 40 -10.65 -2.76 2.51
C THR A 40 -11.82 -3.73 2.39
N ASN A 41 -12.48 -3.74 1.23
CA ASN A 41 -13.53 -4.72 0.91
C ASN A 41 -12.96 -5.99 0.26
N LEU A 42 -11.73 -6.35 0.59
CA LEU A 42 -11.07 -7.53 0.04
C LEU A 42 -11.84 -8.79 0.45
N SER A 43 -12.24 -9.58 -0.54
CA SER A 43 -12.87 -10.89 -0.29
C SER A 43 -11.92 -11.77 0.51
N THR A 44 -12.44 -12.48 1.50
CA THR A 44 -11.71 -13.55 2.22
C THR A 44 -12.38 -14.91 2.04
N ASP A 45 -13.37 -15.01 1.14
CA ASP A 45 -14.02 -16.27 0.79
C ASP A 45 -13.06 -17.12 -0.05
N PRO A 46 -12.70 -18.34 0.35
CA PRO A 46 -11.79 -19.21 -0.41
C PRO A 46 -12.32 -19.57 -1.81
N THR A 47 -13.63 -19.56 -2.03
CA THR A 47 -14.26 -19.88 -3.32
C THR A 47 -14.22 -18.72 -4.32
N LYS A 48 -14.09 -17.50 -3.80
CA LYS A 48 -13.98 -16.24 -4.55
C LYS A 48 -12.84 -15.41 -3.97
N GLY A 49 -11.72 -16.08 -3.71
CA GLY A 49 -10.56 -15.49 -3.08
C GLY A 49 -9.90 -14.47 -4.01
N PRO A 50 -9.28 -13.42 -3.45
CA PRO A 50 -8.64 -12.40 -4.24
C PRO A 50 -7.36 -12.97 -4.87
N ASN A 51 -7.00 -12.49 -6.05
CA ASN A 51 -5.71 -12.75 -6.63
C ASN A 51 -4.62 -11.85 -6.01
N LEU A 52 -3.35 -12.11 -6.31
CA LEU A 52 -2.23 -11.35 -5.75
C LEU A 52 -2.29 -9.86 -6.10
N PHE A 53 -2.79 -9.50 -7.29
CA PHE A 53 -2.94 -8.10 -7.68
C PHE A 53 -3.96 -7.40 -6.79
N GLU A 54 -5.13 -8.00 -6.56
CA GLU A 54 -6.16 -7.45 -5.66
C GLU A 54 -5.64 -7.30 -4.22
N VAL A 55 -4.92 -8.30 -3.71
CA VAL A 55 -4.26 -8.21 -2.39
C VAL A 55 -3.22 -7.10 -2.34
N THR A 56 -2.44 -6.92 -3.41
CA THR A 56 -1.44 -5.85 -3.51
C THR A 56 -2.08 -4.46 -3.52
N MET A 57 -3.18 -4.30 -4.26
CA MET A 57 -3.92 -3.02 -4.28
C MET A 57 -4.57 -2.72 -2.93
N ALA A 58 -5.11 -3.74 -2.25
CA ALA A 58 -5.65 -3.60 -0.90
C ALA A 58 -4.56 -3.24 0.13
N ALA A 59 -3.36 -3.80 -0.02
CA ALA A 59 -2.20 -3.42 0.79
C ALA A 59 -1.78 -1.97 0.53
N TYR A 60 -1.70 -1.56 -0.74
CA TYR A 60 -1.43 -0.17 -1.12
C TYR A 60 -2.43 0.81 -0.50
N GLU A 61 -3.73 0.53 -0.59
CA GLU A 61 -4.78 1.36 0.00
C GLU A 61 -4.62 1.47 1.52
N THR A 62 -4.43 0.33 2.18
CA THR A 62 -4.24 0.23 3.62
C THR A 62 -3.03 1.04 4.10
N ILE A 63 -1.89 0.86 3.45
CA ILE A 63 -0.63 1.56 3.77
C ILE A 63 -0.79 3.05 3.52
N THR A 64 -1.44 3.45 2.43
CA THR A 64 -1.69 4.86 2.11
C THR A 64 -2.57 5.53 3.16
N ILE A 65 -3.65 4.86 3.61
CA ILE A 65 -4.52 5.35 4.69
C ILE A 65 -3.74 5.54 5.99
N ASP A 66 -2.88 4.58 6.35
CA ASP A 66 -2.08 4.67 7.57
C ASP A 66 -1.03 5.78 7.48
N LEU A 67 -0.34 5.88 6.34
CA LEU A 67 0.61 6.96 6.09
C LEU A 67 -0.06 8.33 6.21
N GLU A 68 -1.23 8.52 5.59
CA GLU A 68 -1.97 9.79 5.67
C GLU A 68 -2.37 10.15 7.10
N ARG A 69 -2.71 9.16 7.93
CA ARG A 69 -3.00 9.41 9.35
C ARG A 69 -1.77 9.89 10.11
N HIS A 70 -0.61 9.29 9.84
CA HIS A 70 0.66 9.73 10.44
C HIS A 70 1.06 11.13 9.98
N VAL A 71 0.89 11.41 8.69
CA VAL A 71 1.21 12.72 8.09
C VAL A 71 0.33 13.82 8.64
N LYS A 72 -0.96 13.56 8.88
CA LYS A 72 -1.84 14.53 9.54
C LYS A 72 -1.36 14.89 10.94
N ARG A 73 -0.96 13.90 11.74
CA ARG A 73 -0.39 14.14 13.08
C ARG A 73 0.93 14.91 13.00
N ASP A 74 1.80 14.51 12.08
CA ASP A 74 3.07 15.20 11.83
C ASP A 74 2.86 16.67 11.41
N ALA A 75 1.87 16.94 10.56
CA ALA A 75 1.50 18.28 10.11
C ALA A 75 0.94 19.16 11.24
N GLU A 76 0.19 18.57 12.19
CA GLU A 76 -0.32 19.26 13.37
C GLU A 76 0.79 19.64 14.35
N GLU A 77 1.76 18.73 14.56
CA GLU A 77 2.87 18.90 15.50
C GLU A 77 3.99 19.79 14.93
N PHE A 78 4.33 19.63 13.66
CA PHE A 78 5.49 20.25 13.01
C PHE A 78 5.11 21.11 11.81
N LYS A 79 4.42 22.23 12.08
CA LYS A 79 3.85 23.11 11.04
C LYS A 79 4.86 23.64 10.03
N ASP A 80 6.14 23.79 10.38
CA ASP A 80 7.14 24.36 9.47
C ASP A 80 7.76 23.34 8.50
N ARG A 81 7.46 22.04 8.64
CA ARG A 81 7.98 21.00 7.74
C ARG A 81 7.35 21.11 6.36
N GLN A 82 8.18 20.84 5.35
CA GLN A 82 7.75 20.79 3.95
C GLN A 82 8.30 19.51 3.31
N TYR A 83 7.42 18.69 2.76
CA TYR A 83 7.81 17.47 2.06
C TYR A 83 6.73 17.02 1.09
N ALA A 84 7.16 16.30 0.05
CA ALA A 84 6.28 15.61 -0.88
C ALA A 84 6.17 14.14 -0.48
N LEU A 85 4.99 13.58 -0.68
CA LEU A 85 4.70 12.16 -0.48
C LEU A 85 4.33 11.55 -1.81
N PHE A 86 4.92 10.39 -2.08
CA PHE A 86 4.60 9.55 -3.22
C PHE A 86 4.29 8.16 -2.70
N THR A 87 3.07 7.69 -2.95
CA THR A 87 2.70 6.29 -2.74
C THR A 87 2.53 5.60 -4.07
N GLY A 88 2.69 4.28 -4.09
CA GLY A 88 2.60 3.50 -5.30
C GLY A 88 2.85 2.03 -5.07
N VAL A 89 2.88 1.28 -6.16
CA VAL A 89 3.22 -0.14 -6.17
C VAL A 89 4.50 -0.31 -6.96
N GLN A 90 5.54 -0.83 -6.29
CA GLN A 90 6.77 -1.25 -6.95
C GLN A 90 6.52 -2.59 -7.65
N ILE A 91 6.89 -2.66 -8.93
CA ILE A 91 6.66 -3.82 -9.80
C ILE A 91 8.03 -4.28 -10.29
N HIS A 92 8.43 -5.47 -9.87
CA HIS A 92 9.66 -6.10 -10.34
C HIS A 92 9.40 -6.83 -11.67
N GLY A 93 9.93 -6.30 -12.77
CA GLY A 93 9.89 -6.95 -14.07
C GLY A 93 11.07 -7.91 -14.30
N PRO A 94 11.04 -8.68 -15.41
CA PRO A 94 12.13 -9.60 -15.75
C PRO A 94 13.43 -8.85 -16.04
N ASN A 95 14.58 -9.51 -15.82
CA ASN A 95 15.90 -8.99 -16.18
C ASN A 95 16.24 -7.61 -15.58
N GLY A 96 15.71 -7.30 -14.39
CA GLY A 96 15.97 -6.04 -13.71
C GLY A 96 15.18 -4.84 -14.25
N SER A 97 14.14 -5.06 -15.05
CA SER A 97 13.23 -3.99 -15.48
C SER A 97 12.24 -3.66 -14.34
N ASP A 98 12.70 -2.88 -13.37
CA ASP A 98 11.83 -2.41 -12.29
C ASP A 98 10.95 -1.25 -12.77
N HIS A 99 9.68 -1.28 -12.37
CA HIS A 99 8.68 -0.26 -12.64
C HIS A 99 8.03 0.21 -11.35
N CYS A 100 7.46 1.41 -11.37
CA CYS A 100 6.64 1.93 -10.29
C CYS A 100 5.32 2.41 -10.86
N TRP A 101 4.22 1.83 -10.37
CA TRP A 101 2.91 2.42 -10.56
C TRP A 101 2.71 3.48 -9.50
N LEU A 102 2.64 4.75 -9.90
CA LEU A 102 2.39 5.86 -9.00
C LEU A 102 0.90 5.92 -8.66
N GLY A 103 0.62 5.90 -7.37
CA GLY A 103 -0.70 6.09 -6.81
C GLY A 103 -0.92 7.56 -6.44
N LYS A 104 -1.06 7.85 -5.14
CA LYS A 104 -1.28 9.21 -4.66
C LYS A 104 0.04 9.95 -4.51
N ALA A 105 0.06 11.19 -5.01
CA ALA A 105 1.10 12.16 -4.70
C ALA A 105 0.49 13.32 -3.91
N SER A 106 1.20 13.83 -2.91
CA SER A 106 0.74 14.94 -2.07
C SER A 106 1.90 15.79 -1.61
N LEU A 107 1.63 17.05 -1.29
CA LEU A 107 2.61 18.03 -0.84
C LEU A 107 2.14 18.60 0.49
N LEU A 108 2.99 18.48 1.52
CA LEU A 108 2.80 19.15 2.80
C LEU A 108 3.60 20.46 2.77
N ILE A 109 2.91 21.59 2.96
CA ILE A 109 3.54 22.90 3.18
C ILE A 109 2.80 23.59 4.32
N LYS A 110 3.54 24.11 5.31
CA LYS A 110 2.96 24.91 6.42
C LYS A 110 1.85 24.20 7.19
N GLY A 111 1.98 22.88 7.36
CA GLY A 111 0.98 22.03 8.01
C GLY A 111 -0.28 21.73 7.17
N GLU A 112 -0.32 22.16 5.90
CA GLU A 112 -1.41 21.87 4.98
C GLU A 112 -1.01 20.82 3.95
N LEU A 113 -1.79 19.72 3.87
CA LEU A 113 -1.56 18.64 2.90
C LEU A 113 -2.47 18.84 1.69
N SER A 114 -1.85 19.02 0.53
CA SER A 114 -2.54 19.24 -0.75
C SER A 114 -2.21 18.14 -1.76
N PRO A 115 -3.14 17.74 -2.66
CA PRO A 115 -2.84 16.80 -3.73
C PRO A 115 -1.79 17.37 -4.69
N LEU A 116 -0.80 16.57 -5.07
CA LEU A 116 0.19 16.92 -6.08
C LEU A 116 -0.20 16.26 -7.41
N VAL A 117 -0.57 17.05 -8.41
CA VAL A 117 -0.87 16.55 -9.75
C VAL A 117 0.43 16.46 -10.54
N LEU A 118 0.84 15.24 -10.85
CA LEU A 118 1.97 14.99 -11.75
C LEU A 118 1.47 15.07 -13.19
N SER A 119 1.85 16.11 -13.93
CA SER A 119 1.66 16.11 -15.38
C SER A 119 2.66 15.15 -16.01
N ALA A 120 2.16 14.18 -16.79
CA ALA A 120 3.02 13.41 -17.68
C ALA A 120 3.62 14.38 -18.70
N ASN A 121 4.91 14.69 -18.60
CA ASN A 121 5.60 15.33 -19.70
C ASN A 121 5.59 14.34 -20.87
N SER A 122 4.94 14.74 -21.96
CA SER A 122 4.98 14.02 -23.24
C SER A 122 6.40 14.05 -23.79
N THR A 123 7.26 13.12 -23.36
CA THR A 123 8.43 12.72 -24.14
C THR A 123 7.97 11.81 -25.28
N SER A 124 7.45 12.44 -26.32
CA SER A 124 7.52 11.94 -27.69
C SER A 124 8.02 13.08 -28.56
N GLN A 125 9.35 13.25 -28.64
CA GLN A 125 9.99 13.77 -29.83
C GLN A 125 11.28 12.98 -30.07
N VAL A 126 11.14 12.08 -31.06
CA VAL A 126 12.11 11.54 -32.04
C VAL A 126 13.46 11.05 -31.52
#